data_AF-N1V054-F1
#
_entry.id   AF-N1V054-F1
#
_cell.length_a   1.000
_cell.length_b   1.000
_cell.length_c   1.000
_cell.angle_alpha   90.00
_cell.angle_beta   90.00
_cell.angle_gamma   90.00
#
_symmetry.space_group_name_H-M   'P 1'
#
loop_
_entity.id
_entity.type
_entity.pdbx_description
1 polymer ?
#
loop_
_entity_poly.entity_id
_entity_poly.type
_entity_poly.pdbx_seq_one_letter_code
_entity_poly.pdbx_strand_id
1 'polypeptide(L)'
;MPAAEGKERRRKGAFAGWGTAVVGGLVVALLGTNLHSQVWFTAGQAYPWGAPAALLFAAAAMVWIGVRSQNVMAAGLTGIVAYVLVGLMASGLGGEPLIVTATSAERELAVEIAGRIWTIGLAAMVILAVALTSWALKPRR
;
A
#
# COMPACT_ATOMS: atom_id res chain seq x y z
N MET A 1 29.07 -24.34 21.32
CA MET A 1 28.70 -22.99 20.83
C MET A 1 27.64 -22.93 19.69
N PRO A 2 26.69 -23.89 19.51
CA PRO A 2 25.71 -23.82 18.40
C PRO A 2 24.48 -22.91 18.65
N ALA A 3 24.15 -22.59 19.91
CA ALA A 3 22.95 -21.82 20.25
C ALA A 3 23.03 -20.32 19.89
N ALA A 4 24.25 -19.76 19.85
CA ALA A 4 24.47 -18.35 19.52
C ALA A 4 24.31 -18.08 18.02
N GLU A 5 24.81 -18.99 17.15
CA GLU A 5 24.68 -18.87 15.70
C GLU A 5 23.21 -18.91 15.23
N GLY A 6 22.36 -19.73 15.88
CA GLY A 6 20.93 -19.82 15.55
C GLY A 6 20.16 -18.53 15.87
N LYS A 7 20.48 -17.88 16.99
CA LYS A 7 19.92 -16.57 17.38
C LYS A 7 20.35 -15.47 16.42
N GLU A 8 21.62 -15.47 16.02
CA GLU A 8 22.17 -14.44 15.13
C GLU A 8 21.64 -14.54 13.69
N ARG A 9 21.48 -15.77 13.16
CA ARG A 9 20.84 -16.00 11.84
C ARG A 9 19.35 -15.62 11.84
N ARG A 10 18.60 -15.96 12.90
CA ARG A 10 17.20 -15.51 13.07
C ARG A 10 17.08 -13.99 13.12
N ARG A 11 17.99 -13.32 13.85
CA ARG A 11 18.01 -11.86 13.98
C ARG A 11 18.40 -11.17 12.68
N LYS A 12 19.36 -11.69 11.92
CA LYS A 12 19.72 -11.19 10.58
C LYS A 12 18.57 -11.34 9.58
N GLY A 13 17.82 -12.45 9.63
CA GLY A 13 16.60 -12.63 8.83
C GLY A 13 15.47 -11.65 9.19
N ALA A 14 15.30 -11.36 10.49
CA ALA A 14 14.33 -10.36 10.94
C ALA A 14 14.69 -8.94 10.50
N PHE A 15 15.96 -8.53 10.60
CA PHE A 15 16.44 -7.20 10.17
C PHE A 15 16.37 -6.97 8.65
N ALA A 16 16.65 -8.00 7.84
CA ALA A 16 16.49 -7.94 6.39
C ALA A 16 15.02 -7.69 5.95
N GLY A 17 14.04 -8.07 6.80
CA GLY A 17 12.62 -7.83 6.54
C GLY A 17 12.21 -6.36 6.60
N TRP A 18 12.88 -5.53 7.40
CA TRP A 18 12.50 -4.12 7.60
C TRP A 18 12.87 -3.25 6.40
N GLY A 19 14.09 -3.39 5.87
CA GLY A 19 14.50 -2.67 4.66
C GLY A 19 13.61 -3.01 3.46
N THR A 20 13.28 -4.30 3.31
CA THR A 20 12.35 -4.77 2.28
C THR A 20 10.96 -4.16 2.43
N ALA A 21 10.45 -4.03 3.66
CA ALA A 21 9.16 -3.42 3.92
C ALA A 21 9.13 -1.92 3.59
N VAL A 22 10.20 -1.18 3.93
CA VAL A 22 10.29 0.25 3.61
C VAL A 22 10.35 0.46 2.09
N VAL A 23 11.26 -0.24 1.40
CA VAL A 23 11.36 -0.16 -0.07
C VAL A 23 10.04 -0.60 -0.72
N GLY A 24 9.41 -1.66 -0.21
CA GLY A 24 8.09 -2.10 -0.66
C GLY A 24 7.03 -1.02 -0.49
N GLY A 25 7.03 -0.30 0.63
CA GLY A 25 6.10 0.80 0.87
C GLY A 25 6.28 1.95 -0.12
N LEU A 26 7.53 2.30 -0.45
CA LEU A 26 7.84 3.28 -1.50
C LEU A 26 7.31 2.83 -2.86
N VAL A 27 7.57 1.57 -3.24
CA VAL A 27 7.09 1.00 -4.51
C VAL A 27 5.56 1.01 -4.57
N VAL A 28 4.89 0.59 -3.49
CA VAL A 28 3.42 0.59 -3.39
C VAL A 28 2.88 2.01 -3.52
N ALA A 29 3.46 2.99 -2.83
CA ALA A 29 3.04 4.38 -2.92
C ALA A 29 3.17 4.92 -4.35
N LEU A 30 4.34 4.75 -4.99
CA LEU A 30 4.61 5.33 -6.30
C LEU A 30 3.81 4.64 -7.41
N LEU A 31 3.86 3.31 -7.49
CA LEU A 31 3.16 2.57 -8.53
C LEU A 31 1.65 2.57 -8.32
N GLY A 32 1.18 2.47 -7.07
CA GLY A 32 -0.23 2.62 -6.74
C GLY A 32 -0.75 4.01 -7.09
N THR A 33 0.05 5.06 -6.85
CA THR A 33 -0.32 6.43 -7.25
C THR A 33 -0.28 6.60 -8.77
N ASN A 34 0.58 5.93 -9.51
CA ASN A 34 0.47 5.93 -10.98
C ASN A 34 -0.76 5.16 -11.48
N LEU A 35 -1.11 4.05 -10.83
CA LEU A 35 -2.23 3.22 -11.23
C LEU A 35 -3.59 3.86 -10.88
N HIS A 36 -3.70 4.56 -9.74
CA HIS A 36 -4.97 5.17 -9.33
C HIS A 36 -5.44 6.29 -10.26
N SER A 37 -4.51 6.95 -10.97
CA SER A 37 -4.82 8.06 -11.88
C SER A 37 -5.46 7.59 -13.18
N GLN A 38 -5.56 6.27 -13.41
CA GLN A 38 -6.19 5.72 -14.60
C GLN A 38 -7.72 5.82 -14.49
N VAL A 39 -8.28 6.89 -15.05
CA VAL A 39 -9.72 7.11 -15.20
C VAL A 39 -10.10 6.92 -16.68
N TRP A 40 -11.08 6.06 -16.94
CA TRP A 40 -11.61 5.85 -18.29
C TRP A 40 -12.82 6.74 -18.53
N PHE A 41 -12.77 7.52 -19.61
CA PHE A 41 -13.88 8.34 -20.07
C PHE A 41 -14.50 7.69 -21.30
N THR A 42 -15.71 7.14 -21.16
CA THR A 42 -16.42 6.47 -22.26
C THR A 42 -17.92 6.70 -22.14
N ALA A 43 -18.61 6.84 -23.27
CA ALA A 43 -20.05 7.07 -23.35
C ALA A 43 -20.55 8.24 -22.46
N GLY A 44 -19.75 9.32 -22.33
CA GLY A 44 -20.07 10.48 -21.50
C GLY A 44 -19.94 10.23 -20.00
N GLN A 45 -19.45 9.06 -19.57
CA GLN A 45 -19.26 8.69 -18.18
C GLN A 45 -17.78 8.48 -17.86
N ALA A 46 -17.43 8.69 -16.58
CA ALA A 46 -16.09 8.52 -16.07
C ALA A 46 -16.02 7.34 -15.10
N TYR A 47 -15.06 6.44 -15.30
CA TYR A 47 -14.89 5.23 -14.52
C TYR A 47 -13.48 5.17 -13.91
N PRO A 48 -13.33 5.30 -12.59
CA PRO A 48 -12.04 5.38 -11.92
C PRO A 48 -11.44 3.99 -11.63
N TRP A 49 -11.35 3.12 -12.64
CA TRP A 49 -10.90 1.73 -12.48
C TRP A 49 -9.47 1.59 -11.97
N GLY A 50 -8.64 2.59 -12.20
CA GLY A 50 -7.29 2.68 -11.66
C GLY A 50 -7.26 2.56 -10.14
N ALA A 51 -8.20 3.18 -9.43
CA ALA A 51 -8.18 3.21 -7.97
C ALA A 51 -8.45 1.83 -7.34
N PRO A 52 -9.49 1.06 -7.72
CA PRO A 52 -9.63 -0.34 -7.30
C PRO A 52 -8.43 -1.22 -7.67
N ALA A 53 -7.85 -1.03 -8.85
CA ALA A 53 -6.67 -1.79 -9.27
C ALA A 53 -5.45 -1.47 -8.40
N ALA A 54 -5.25 -0.20 -8.04
CA ALA A 54 -4.20 0.25 -7.13
C ALA A 54 -4.37 -0.36 -5.72
N LEU A 55 -5.60 -0.43 -5.20
CA LEU A 55 -5.89 -1.07 -3.91
C LEU A 55 -5.59 -2.57 -3.93
N LEU A 56 -5.99 -3.27 -5.00
CA LEU A 56 -5.70 -4.70 -5.17
C LEU A 56 -4.18 -4.94 -5.24
N PHE A 57 -3.47 -4.12 -6.02
CA PHE A 57 -2.02 -4.16 -6.11
C PHE A 57 -1.36 -3.93 -4.74
N ALA A 58 -1.78 -2.91 -4.01
CA ALA A 58 -1.25 -2.59 -2.68
C ALA A 58 -1.45 -3.76 -1.70
N ALA A 59 -2.67 -4.31 -1.62
CA ALA A 59 -2.97 -5.46 -0.78
C ALA A 59 -2.10 -6.67 -1.14
N ALA A 60 -2.00 -7.00 -2.42
CA ALA A 60 -1.17 -8.11 -2.90
C ALA A 60 0.31 -7.92 -2.55
N ALA A 61 0.87 -6.73 -2.77
CA ALA A 61 2.26 -6.43 -2.48
C ALA A 61 2.56 -6.49 -0.97
N MET A 62 1.70 -5.93 -0.12
CA MET A 62 1.85 -5.99 1.33
C MET A 62 1.79 -7.42 1.85
N VAL A 63 0.81 -8.22 1.40
CA VAL A 63 0.69 -9.64 1.77
C VAL A 63 1.89 -10.42 1.27
N TRP A 64 2.33 -10.20 0.03
CA TRP A 64 3.50 -10.86 -0.54
C TRP A 64 4.75 -10.58 0.30
N ILE A 65 5.03 -9.33 0.66
CA ILE A 65 6.17 -8.98 1.52
C ILE A 65 6.05 -9.64 2.89
N GLY A 66 4.87 -9.60 3.52
CA GLY A 66 4.64 -10.22 4.82
C GLY A 66 4.86 -11.73 4.82
N VAL A 67 4.29 -12.43 3.83
CA VAL A 67 4.44 -13.88 3.67
C VAL A 67 5.87 -14.23 3.27
N ARG A 68 6.49 -13.52 2.33
CA ARG A 68 7.85 -13.81 1.85
C ARG A 68 8.91 -13.60 2.93
N SER A 69 8.69 -12.65 3.82
CA SER A 69 9.53 -12.38 5.00
C SER A 69 9.15 -13.20 6.24
N GLN A 70 8.04 -13.96 6.18
CA GLN A 70 7.48 -14.69 7.32
C GLN A 70 7.25 -13.76 8.54
N ASN A 71 6.83 -12.53 8.28
CA ASN A 71 6.69 -11.48 9.29
C ASN A 71 5.46 -10.61 9.03
N VAL A 72 4.43 -10.75 9.87
CA VAL A 72 3.21 -9.93 9.82
C VAL A 72 3.51 -8.44 9.97
N MET A 73 4.50 -8.07 10.79
CA MET A 73 4.88 -6.67 10.98
C MET A 73 5.48 -6.05 9.71
N ALA A 74 6.11 -6.84 8.86
CA ALA A 74 6.64 -6.35 7.59
C ALA A 74 5.51 -5.94 6.63
N ALA A 75 4.39 -6.69 6.57
CA ALA A 75 3.21 -6.27 5.81
C ALA A 75 2.63 -4.96 6.35
N GLY A 76 2.47 -4.85 7.67
CA GLY A 76 1.96 -3.65 8.32
C GLY A 76 2.85 -2.43 8.08
N LEU A 77 4.17 -2.56 8.26
CA LEU A 77 5.10 -1.46 8.01
C LEU A 77 5.11 -1.01 6.55
N THR A 78 5.08 -1.96 5.60
CA THR A 78 4.96 -1.65 4.16
C THR A 78 3.75 -0.76 3.91
N GLY A 79 2.59 -1.14 4.48
CA GLY A 79 1.36 -0.38 4.38
C GLY A 79 1.42 0.98 5.04
N ILE A 80 1.99 1.09 6.24
CA ILE A 80 2.15 2.37 6.94
C ILE A 80 3.03 3.32 6.14
N VAL A 81 4.17 2.86 5.63
CA VAL A 81 5.07 3.68 4.80
C VAL A 81 4.33 4.14 3.54
N ALA A 82 3.62 3.25 2.87
CA ALA A 82 2.84 3.61 1.69
C ALA A 82 1.76 4.65 2.01
N TYR A 83 1.00 4.44 3.08
CA TYR A 83 -0.09 5.33 3.49
C TYR A 83 0.40 6.72 3.87
N VAL A 84 1.52 6.82 4.61
CA VAL A 84 2.12 8.11 4.96
C VAL A 84 2.55 8.85 3.69
N LEU A 85 3.25 8.18 2.76
CA LEU A 85 3.68 8.82 1.51
C LEU A 85 2.50 9.28 0.65
N VAL A 86 1.47 8.44 0.52
CA VAL A 86 0.22 8.79 -0.18
C VAL A 86 -0.48 9.98 0.50
N GLY A 87 -0.51 10.02 1.83
CA GLY A 87 -1.05 11.16 2.59
C GLY A 87 -0.27 12.45 2.34
N LEU A 88 1.06 12.39 2.25
CA LEU A 88 1.90 13.54 1.89
C LEU A 88 1.66 14.01 0.45
N MET A 89 1.44 13.08 -0.48
CA MET A 89 1.08 13.40 -1.87
C MET A 89 -0.32 14.03 -1.98
N ALA A 90 -1.25 13.61 -1.13
CA ALA A 90 -2.61 14.13 -1.08
C ALA A 90 -2.72 15.49 -0.38
N SER A 91 -1.79 15.82 0.52
CA SER A 91 -1.83 17.07 1.29
C SER A 91 -1.31 18.29 0.54
N GLY A 92 -0.62 18.11 -0.61
CA GLY A 92 -0.06 19.22 -1.37
C GLY A 92 1.05 19.97 -0.63
N LEU A 93 1.78 19.31 0.29
CA LEU A 93 2.93 19.91 0.97
C LEU A 93 3.97 20.37 -0.06
N GLY A 94 3.98 21.67 -0.36
CA GLY A 94 4.89 22.29 -1.33
C GLY A 94 4.26 22.68 -2.69
N GLY A 95 2.94 22.57 -2.88
CA GLY A 95 2.26 23.00 -4.10
C GLY A 95 0.91 22.33 -4.36
N GLU A 96 0.59 22.11 -5.64
CA GLU A 96 -0.59 21.35 -6.06
C GLU A 96 -0.51 19.89 -5.57
N PRO A 97 -1.59 19.30 -5.04
CA PRO A 97 -1.59 17.92 -4.57
C PRO A 97 -1.44 16.95 -5.74
N LEU A 98 -0.63 15.91 -5.55
CA LEU A 98 -0.49 14.82 -6.52
C LEU A 98 -1.75 13.94 -6.58
N ILE A 99 -2.56 13.97 -5.52
CA ILE A 99 -3.78 13.18 -5.37
C ILE A 99 -4.91 14.12 -5.00
N VAL A 100 -5.82 14.35 -5.96
CA VAL A 100 -7.00 15.20 -5.75
C VAL A 100 -8.01 14.43 -4.91
N THR A 101 -8.34 14.97 -3.73
CA THR A 101 -9.31 14.37 -2.79
C THR A 101 -10.50 15.28 -2.46
N ALA A 102 -10.44 16.52 -2.92
CA ALA A 102 -11.55 17.46 -2.92
C ALA A 102 -11.37 18.43 -4.10
N THR A 103 -12.44 18.70 -4.84
CA THR A 103 -12.48 19.73 -5.89
C THR A 103 -13.87 20.34 -5.95
N SER A 104 -13.97 21.58 -6.42
CA SER A 104 -15.25 22.24 -6.74
C SER A 104 -15.55 22.21 -8.24
N ALA A 105 -14.63 21.70 -9.06
CA ALA A 105 -14.79 21.62 -10.51
C ALA A 105 -15.54 20.33 -10.90
N GLU A 106 -16.71 20.47 -11.50
CA GLU A 106 -17.56 19.34 -11.90
C GLU A 106 -16.83 18.34 -12.83
N ARG A 107 -15.95 18.84 -13.70
CA ARG A 107 -15.15 18.02 -14.62
C ARG A 107 -14.10 17.15 -13.92
N GLU A 108 -13.80 17.41 -12.66
CA GLU A 108 -12.78 16.72 -11.88
C GLU A 108 -13.38 15.74 -10.85
N LEU A 109 -14.70 15.65 -10.74
CA LEU A 109 -15.37 14.79 -9.75
C LEU A 109 -14.92 13.33 -9.83
N ALA A 110 -14.70 12.80 -11.03
CA ALA A 110 -14.21 11.44 -11.20
C ALA A 110 -12.77 11.25 -10.70
N VAL A 111 -11.93 12.27 -10.85
CA VAL A 111 -10.55 12.29 -10.36
C VAL A 111 -10.55 12.36 -8.83
N GLU A 112 -11.41 13.21 -8.26
CA GLU A 112 -11.62 13.30 -6.82
C GLU A 112 -12.06 11.95 -6.23
N ILE A 113 -13.05 11.30 -6.85
CA ILE A 113 -13.53 9.99 -6.41
C ILE A 113 -12.40 8.96 -6.47
N ALA A 114 -11.60 8.94 -7.55
CA ALA A 114 -10.45 8.05 -7.65
C ALA A 114 -9.43 8.30 -6.51
N GLY A 115 -9.13 9.57 -6.22
CA GLY A 115 -8.23 9.94 -5.13
C GLY A 115 -8.75 9.54 -3.75
N ARG A 116 -10.05 9.71 -3.49
CA ARG A 116 -10.70 9.26 -2.24
C ARG A 116 -10.70 7.74 -2.09
N ILE A 117 -11.02 7.01 -3.15
CA ILE A 117 -10.96 5.54 -3.16
C ILE A 117 -9.54 5.08 -2.85
N TRP A 118 -8.53 5.67 -3.49
CA TRP A 118 -7.14 5.30 -3.26
C TRP A 118 -6.68 5.61 -1.84
N THR A 119 -6.88 6.84 -1.37
CA THR A 119 -6.42 7.28 -0.03
C THR A 119 -7.14 6.54 1.09
N ILE A 120 -8.47 6.57 1.13
CA ILE A 120 -9.25 5.93 2.20
C ILE A 120 -9.14 4.40 2.10
N GLY A 121 -9.23 3.87 0.87
CA GLY A 121 -9.14 2.44 0.63
C GLY A 121 -7.78 1.85 1.02
N LEU A 122 -6.69 2.60 0.85
CA LEU A 122 -5.36 2.12 1.20
C LEU A 122 -5.27 1.81 2.71
N ALA A 123 -5.85 2.64 3.58
CA ALA A 123 -5.92 2.36 5.01
C ALA A 123 -6.62 1.02 5.31
N ALA A 124 -7.76 0.77 4.65
CA ALA A 124 -8.48 -0.49 4.77
C ALA A 124 -7.65 -1.68 4.25
N MET A 125 -6.91 -1.50 3.15
CA MET A 125 -6.03 -2.53 2.59
C MET A 125 -4.84 -2.85 3.51
N VAL A 126 -4.32 -1.90 4.30
CA VAL A 126 -3.29 -2.20 5.32
C VAL A 126 -3.83 -3.19 6.35
N ILE A 127 -5.02 -2.92 6.89
CA ILE A 127 -5.67 -3.80 7.88
C ILE A 127 -5.93 -5.18 7.28
N LEU A 128 -6.47 -5.22 6.05
CA LEU A 128 -6.73 -6.47 5.34
C LEU A 128 -5.44 -7.26 5.11
N ALA A 129 -4.37 -6.62 4.66
CA ALA A 129 -3.09 -7.28 4.40
C ALA A 129 -2.48 -7.89 5.67
N VAL A 130 -2.56 -7.19 6.80
CA VAL A 130 -2.13 -7.71 8.11
C VAL A 130 -2.96 -8.93 8.50
N ALA A 131 -4.29 -8.88 8.34
CA ALA A 131 -5.18 -9.99 8.66
C ALA A 131 -4.89 -11.22 7.77
N LEU A 132 -4.78 -11.03 6.45
CA LEU A 132 -4.47 -12.09 5.49
C LEU A 132 -3.09 -12.71 5.74
N THR A 133 -2.07 -11.89 6.02
CA THR A 133 -0.73 -12.38 6.33
C THR A 133 -0.73 -13.18 7.63
N SER A 134 -1.42 -12.70 8.67
CA SER A 134 -1.55 -13.40 9.96
C SER A 134 -2.24 -14.75 9.79
N TRP A 135 -3.30 -14.80 8.99
CA TRP A 135 -3.99 -16.04 8.67
C TRP A 135 -3.10 -17.00 7.87
N ALA A 136 -2.39 -16.52 6.86
CA ALA A 136 -1.51 -17.33 6.02
C ALA A 136 -0.32 -17.95 6.79
N LEU A 137 0.20 -17.23 7.79
CA LEU A 137 1.33 -17.68 8.62
C LEU A 137 0.90 -18.47 9.87
N LYS A 138 -0.42 -18.66 10.09
CA LYS A 138 -0.92 -19.42 11.22
C LYS A 138 -0.45 -20.89 11.14
N PRO A 139 0.14 -21.46 12.20
CA PRO A 139 0.51 -22.87 12.22
C PRO A 139 -0.73 -23.76 12.01
N ARG A 140 -0.68 -24.64 11.00
CA ARG A 140 -1.69 -25.69 10.83
C ARG A 140 -1.39 -26.79 11.85
N ARG A 141 -2.29 -26.95 12.83
CA ARG A 141 -2.24 -28.03 13.82
C ARG A 141 -2.80 -29.31 13.24
#